data_AF-A0A6L7TWN2-F1
#
_entry.id   AF-A0A6L7TWN2-F1
#
_cell.length_a   1.000
_cell.length_b   1.000
_cell.length_c   1.000
_cell.angle_alpha   90.00
_cell.angle_beta   90.00
_cell.angle_gamma   90.00
#
_symmetry.space_group_name_H-M   'P 1'
#
loop_
_entity.id
_entity.type
_entity.pdbx_description
1 polymer ?
#
loop_
_entity_poly.entity_id
_entity_poly.type
_entity_poly.pdbx_seq_one_letter_code
_entity_poly.pdbx_strand_id
1 'polypeptide(L)' 'MADLSSYIKDVTDQEIKVLLLKLKNEMRKEDVTWEQIKEILAEIKSKDGSVLKDIIPFLVD' A
#
# COMPACT_ATOMS: atom_id res chain seq x y z
N MET A 1 -9.35 -14.26 -6.02
CA MET A 1 -9.55 -13.13 -5.11
C MET A 1 -8.53 -12.08 -5.51
N ALA A 2 -8.95 -10.83 -5.73
CA ALA A 2 -7.99 -9.77 -5.99
C ALA A 2 -7.18 -9.56 -4.71
N ASP A 3 -5.85 -9.59 -4.82
CA ASP A 3 -4.94 -9.28 -3.72
C ASP A 3 -4.22 -7.95 -4.01
N LEU A 4 -3.55 -7.40 -3.01
CA LEU A 4 -2.75 -6.18 -3.16
C LEU A 4 -1.73 -6.31 -4.30
N SER A 5 -1.22 -7.52 -4.59
CA SER A 5 -0.26 -7.74 -5.68
C SER A 5 -0.89 -7.57 -7.06
N SER A 6 -2.15 -7.97 -7.24
CA SER A 6 -2.90 -7.76 -8.48
C SER A 6 -3.17 -6.28 -8.68
N TYR A 7 -3.63 -5.57 -7.64
CA TYR A 7 -3.87 -4.13 -7.72
C TYR A 7 -2.60 -3.36 -8.13
N ILE A 8 -1.45 -3.66 -7.51
CA ILE A 8 -0.15 -3.04 -7.85
C ILE A 8 0.23 -3.21 -9.32
N LYS A 9 -0.13 -4.33 -9.96
CA LYS A 9 0.19 -4.56 -11.38
C LYS A 9 -0.56 -3.58 -12.28
N ASP A 10 -1.79 -3.27 -11.92
CA ASP A 10 -2.70 -2.42 -12.70
C ASP A 10 -2.46 -0.92 -12.48
N VAL A 11 -1.75 -0.54 -11.41
CA VAL A 11 -1.32 0.84 -11.17
C VAL A 11 -0.30 1.29 -12.24
N THR A 12 -0.64 2.37 -12.92
CA THR A 12 0.17 3.01 -13.97
C THR A 12 1.13 4.06 -13.42
N ASP A 13 0.75 4.78 -12.35
CA ASP A 13 1.59 5.75 -11.67
C ASP A 13 2.77 5.04 -10.98
N GLN A 14 3.98 5.32 -11.46
CA GLN A 14 5.19 4.67 -10.97
C GLN A 14 5.51 5.02 -9.50
N GLU A 15 5.23 6.25 -9.07
CA GLU A 15 5.52 6.67 -7.70
C GLU A 15 4.57 5.99 -6.72
N ILE A 16 3.27 5.95 -7.04
CA ILE A 16 2.29 5.20 -6.27
C ILE A 16 2.66 3.71 -6.23
N LYS A 17 3.05 3.14 -7.38
CA LYS A 17 3.42 1.73 -7.47
C LYS A 17 4.60 1.38 -6.55
N VAL A 18 5.61 2.25 -6.48
CA VAL A 18 6.75 2.09 -5.56
C VAL A 18 6.28 2.13 -4.11
N LEU A 19 5.41 3.08 -3.73
CA LEU A 19 4.87 3.17 -2.37
C LEU A 19 4.05 1.94 -1.99
N LEU A 20 3.23 1.41 -2.91
CA LEU A 20 2.44 0.20 -2.66
C LEU A 20 3.32 -1.05 -2.53
N LEU A 21 4.40 -1.15 -3.30
CA LEU A 21 5.39 -2.21 -3.14
C LEU A 21 6.12 -2.10 -1.81
N LYS A 22 6.49 -0.88 -1.38
CA LYS A 22 7.07 -0.60 -0.07
C LYS A 22 6.12 -1.04 1.04
N LEU A 23 4.85 -0.65 0.98
CA LEU A 23 3.80 -1.08 1.92
C LEU A 23 3.72 -2.61 2.02
N LYS A 24 3.60 -3.29 0.87
CA LYS A 24 3.49 -4.75 0.82
C LYS A 24 4.69 -5.45 1.44
N ASN A 25 5.90 -4.95 1.19
CA ASN A 25 7.12 -5.53 1.73
C ASN A 25 7.24 -5.26 3.22
N GLU A 26 6.86 -4.07 3.68
CA GLU A 26 6.89 -3.70 5.10
C GLU A 26 5.96 -4.59 5.92
N MET A 27 4.73 -4.82 5.45
CA MET A 27 3.75 -5.70 6.10
C MET A 27 4.18 -7.17 6.20
N ARG A 28 5.18 -7.60 5.43
CA ARG A 28 5.71 -8.97 5.47
C ARG A 28 6.82 -9.15 6.50
N LYS A 29 7.33 -8.07 7.10
CA LYS A 29 8.36 -8.15 8.14
C LYS A 29 7.72 -8.62 9.45
N GLU A 30 8.42 -9.47 10.18
CA GLU A 30 7.95 -10.01 11.46
C GLU A 30 7.92 -8.95 12.57
N ASP A 31 8.74 -7.90 12.45
CA ASP A 31 8.92 -6.82 13.42
C ASP A 31 8.27 -5.49 13.00
N VAL A 32 7.38 -5.53 12.00
CA VAL A 32 6.73 -4.31 11.51
C VAL A 32 5.85 -3.65 12.57
N THR A 33 5.98 -2.33 12.70
CA THR A 33 5.11 -1.54 13.57
C THR A 33 4.01 -0.85 12.78
N TRP A 34 2.88 -0.57 13.45
CA TRP A 34 1.80 0.19 12.85
C TRP A 34 2.20 1.62 12.50
N GLU A 35 3.19 2.20 13.18
CA GLU A 35 3.74 3.52 12.84
C GLU A 35 4.47 3.50 11.49
N GLN A 36 5.29 2.48 11.22
CA GLN A 36 5.95 2.32 9.93
C GLN A 36 4.93 2.17 8.79
N ILE A 37 3.86 1.40 9.01
CA ILE A 37 2.76 1.26 8.05
C ILE A 37 2.04 2.61 7.85
N LYS A 38 1.74 3.34 8.93
CA LYS A 38 1.10 4.66 8.85
C LYS A 38 1.91 5.67 8.06
N GLU A 39 3.22 5.68 8.20
CA GLU A 39 4.09 6.57 7.42
C GLU A 39 3.92 6.33 5.92
N ILE A 40 3.96 5.05 5.50
CA ILE A 40 3.78 4.69 4.08
C ILE A 40 2.36 5.03 3.61
N LEU A 41 1.33 4.78 4.42
CA LEU A 41 -0.05 5.14 4.08
C LEU A 41 -0.24 6.67 3.97
N ALA A 42 0.43 7.45 4.81
CA ALA A 42 0.40 8.91 4.76
C ALA A 42 1.08 9.43 3.48
N GLU A 43 2.22 8.84 3.08
CA GLU A 43 2.87 9.13 1.80
C GLU A 43 1.92 8.83 0.62
N ILE A 44 1.26 7.66 0.60
CA ILE A 44 0.27 7.30 -0.42
C ILE A 44 -0.87 8.31 -0.45
N LYS A 45 -1.44 8.67 0.71
CA LYS A 45 -2.51 9.67 0.83
C LYS A 45 -2.13 11.01 0.24
N SER A 46 -0.89 11.43 0.47
CA SER A 46 -0.39 12.73 0.03
C SER A 46 -0.27 12.82 -1.49
N LYS A 47 0.01 11.69 -2.15
CA LYS A 47 0.06 11.60 -3.62
C LYS A 47 -1.32 11.41 -4.23
N ASP A 48 -2.05 10.40 -3.76
CA ASP A 48 -3.40 10.12 -4.22
C ASP A 48 -4.22 9.44 -3.12
N GLY A 49 -5.15 10.19 -2.52
CA GLY A 49 -6.06 9.69 -1.50
C GLY A 49 -7.09 8.67 -2.01
N SER A 50 -7.30 8.55 -3.32
CA SER A 50 -8.21 7.55 -3.90
C SER A 50 -7.62 6.14 -3.82
N VAL A 51 -6.31 6.02 -4.06
CA VAL A 51 -5.56 4.75 -3.94
C VAL A 51 -5.72 4.13 -2.55
N LEU A 52 -5.75 4.96 -1.51
CA LEU A 52 -5.97 4.50 -0.14
C LEU A 52 -7.31 3.76 0.04
N LYS A 53 -8.38 4.25 -0.62
CA LYS A 53 -9.70 3.61 -0.55
C LYS A 53 -9.70 2.26 -1.24
N ASP A 54 -8.94 2.14 -2.34
CA ASP A 54 -8.85 0.91 -3.10
C ASP A 54 -8.04 -0.16 -2.38
N ILE A 55 -7.02 0.23 -1.61
CA ILE A 55 -6.13 -0.73 -0.95
C ILE A 55 -6.56 -1.14 0.45
N ILE A 56 -7.38 -0.34 1.15
CA ILE A 56 -7.89 -0.67 2.50
C ILE A 56 -8.46 -2.09 2.57
N PRO A 57 -9.32 -2.56 1.65
CA PRO A 57 -9.85 -3.92 1.70
C PRO A 57 -8.78 -5.01 1.75
N PHE A 58 -7.60 -4.79 1.17
CA PHE A 58 -6.51 -5.77 1.19
C PHE A 58 -5.68 -5.75 2.48
N LEU A 59 -5.93 -4.79 3.38
CA LEU A 59 -5.19 -4.62 4.65
C LEU A 59 -5.95 -5.18 5.86
N VAL A 60 -7.26 -5.38 5.74
CA VAL A 60 -8.16 -5.75 6.86
C VAL A 60 -8.74 -7.16 6.73
N ASP A 61 -8.36 -7.90 5.69
CA ASP A 61 -8.68 -9.32 5.49
C ASP A 61 -7.68 -10.26 6.19
#